data_AF-A0A7N2N0H3-F1
#
_entry.id   AF-A0A7N2N0H3-F1
#
_cell.length_a   1.000
_cell.length_b   1.000
_cell.length_c   1.000
_cell.angle_alpha   90.00
_cell.angle_beta   90.00
_cell.angle_gamma   90.00
#
_symmetry.space_group_name_H-M   'P 1'
#
loop_
_entity.id
_entity.type
_entity.pdbx_description
1 polymer ?
#
loop_
_entity_poly.entity_id
_entity_poly.type
_entity_poly.pdbx_seq_one_letter_code
_entity_poly.pdbx_strand_id
1 'polypeptide(L)'
;MGSFKGHVLPGTLFLVVGLWHVWSSLVRYVSNPKKYKVQVWNPVPGFDGRLKYLELYIIVIGAFIDMCIELLYSTHLKFLVNGVLNPSHMNDFEHSGMLLMFFIFGLVALLSQKTRFLPLPEGALCLIVSSAFCAEYLLFYFHSTNHKGLEGYYHFLLVLLIGLCVLSTVVGALFPSSFPVDLCCGIAITLQGLWFYQTAFTLYGPMMPEGCQLKENQISCHSKDSEVRGELLANFQLFVLVLGVLVAAVGSFGFVASRYGHSELGSLHAVHGEINQE
;
A
#
# COMPACT_ATOMS: atom_id res chain seq x y z
N MET A 1 -8.90 -18.17 -2.69
CA MET A 1 -9.51 -17.97 -4.04
C MET A 1 -9.77 -16.48 -4.21
N GLY A 2 -9.52 -15.93 -5.40
CA GLY A 2 -9.83 -14.53 -5.66
C GLY A 2 -11.35 -14.30 -5.68
N SER A 3 -11.79 -13.23 -5.03
CA SER A 3 -13.18 -12.78 -5.08
C SER A 3 -13.22 -11.26 -5.20
N PHE A 4 -14.34 -10.72 -5.68
CA PHE A 4 -14.51 -9.26 -5.78
C PHE A 4 -14.26 -8.57 -4.42
N LYS A 5 -14.90 -9.08 -3.35
CA LYS A 5 -14.74 -8.52 -2.00
C LYS A 5 -13.31 -8.70 -1.46
N GLY A 6 -12.71 -9.87 -1.71
CA GLY A 6 -11.35 -10.18 -1.31
C GLY A 6 -10.28 -9.30 -1.96
N HIS A 7 -10.60 -8.63 -3.07
CA HIS A 7 -9.72 -7.63 -3.67
C HIS A 7 -10.07 -6.21 -3.23
N VAL A 8 -11.36 -5.84 -3.20
CA VAL A 8 -11.78 -4.48 -2.83
C VAL A 8 -11.43 -4.14 -1.39
N LEU A 9 -11.57 -5.08 -0.45
CA LEU A 9 -11.30 -4.81 0.97
C LEU A 9 -9.82 -4.44 1.23
N PRO A 10 -8.82 -5.28 0.91
CA PRO A 10 -7.42 -4.90 1.05
C PRO A 10 -7.04 -3.73 0.14
N GLY A 11 -7.60 -3.67 -1.07
CA GLY A 11 -7.39 -2.56 -2.00
C GLY A 11 -7.81 -1.20 -1.40
N THR A 12 -8.89 -1.16 -0.62
CA THR A 12 -9.36 0.06 0.07
C THR A 12 -8.33 0.51 1.11
N LEU A 13 -7.84 -0.42 1.93
CA LEU A 13 -6.86 -0.13 2.98
C LEU A 13 -5.57 0.43 2.39
N PHE A 14 -5.00 -0.26 1.40
CA PHE A 14 -3.79 0.20 0.71
C PHE A 14 -4.01 1.54 -0.01
N LEU A 15 -5.15 1.75 -0.66
CA LEU A 15 -5.44 3.02 -1.33
C LEU A 15 -5.51 4.19 -0.35
N VAL A 16 -6.23 4.03 0.77
CA VAL A 16 -6.36 5.07 1.79
C VAL A 16 -5.01 5.39 2.41
N VAL A 17 -4.24 4.37 2.81
CA VAL A 17 -2.90 4.55 3.41
C VAL A 17 -1.93 5.14 2.38
N GLY A 18 -1.95 4.67 1.13
CA GLY A 18 -1.09 5.19 0.06
C GLY A 18 -1.32 6.66 -0.23
N LEU A 19 -2.58 7.07 -0.42
CA LEU A 19 -2.93 8.48 -0.63
C LEU A 19 -2.55 9.34 0.58
N TRP A 20 -2.74 8.81 1.78
CA TRP A 20 -2.33 9.44 3.04
C TRP A 20 -0.82 9.69 3.09
N HIS A 21 -0.01 8.70 2.68
CA HIS A 21 1.45 8.81 2.59
C HIS A 21 1.91 9.81 1.53
N VAL A 22 1.31 9.79 0.35
CA VAL A 22 1.59 10.78 -0.71
C VAL A 22 1.30 12.19 -0.19
N TRP A 23 0.12 12.42 0.38
CA TRP A 23 -0.22 13.75 0.89
C TRP A 23 0.72 14.21 2.01
N SER A 24 1.00 13.33 2.97
CA SER A 24 1.82 13.65 4.14
C SER A 24 3.28 13.93 3.78
N SER A 25 3.86 13.15 2.86
CA SER A 25 5.23 13.37 2.36
C SER A 25 5.34 14.72 1.64
N LEU A 26 4.35 15.08 0.81
CA LEU A 26 4.30 16.38 0.14
C LEU A 26 4.26 17.55 1.13
N VAL A 27 3.32 17.50 2.08
CA VAL A 27 3.18 18.56 3.10
C VAL A 27 4.45 18.67 3.95
N ARG A 28 5.02 17.54 4.39
CA ARG A 28 6.27 17.52 5.17
C ARG A 28 7.43 18.14 4.39
N TYR A 29 7.58 17.80 3.11
CA TYR A 29 8.63 18.34 2.26
C TYR A 29 8.48 19.83 2.02
N VAL A 30 7.32 20.29 1.60
CA VAL A 30 7.06 21.71 1.34
C VAL A 30 7.22 22.55 2.61
N SER A 31 6.81 22.03 3.77
CA SER A 31 6.88 22.76 5.04
C SER A 31 8.30 22.93 5.56
N ASN A 32 9.17 21.92 5.40
CA ASN A 32 10.58 22.03 5.80
C ASN A 32 11.49 21.06 5.02
N PRO A 33 11.98 21.45 3.84
CA PRO A 33 12.83 20.59 3.01
C PRO A 33 14.14 20.19 3.71
N LYS A 34 14.72 21.09 4.52
CA LYS A 34 16.03 20.90 5.18
C LYS A 34 15.98 19.86 6.30
N LYS A 35 14.84 19.73 6.98
CA LYS A 35 14.63 18.75 8.07
C LYS A 35 13.85 17.52 7.61
N TYR A 36 13.71 17.33 6.30
CA TYR A 36 12.94 16.21 5.76
C TYR A 36 13.49 14.87 6.24
N LYS A 37 12.58 14.00 6.66
CA LYS A 37 12.86 12.61 6.97
C LYS A 37 11.76 11.73 6.38
N VAL A 38 12.17 10.57 5.87
CA VAL A 38 11.27 9.47 5.52
C VAL A 38 10.45 9.12 6.76
N GLN A 39 9.16 8.80 6.59
CA GLN A 39 8.34 8.27 7.68
C GLN A 39 7.49 7.10 7.19
N VAL A 40 7.59 5.96 7.88
CA VAL A 40 6.80 4.74 7.59
C VAL A 40 5.35 4.83 8.01
N TRP A 41 5.01 5.85 8.80
CA TRP A 41 3.66 6.22 9.18
C TRP A 41 3.61 7.73 9.38
N ASN A 42 2.46 8.34 9.11
CA ASN A 42 2.32 9.79 9.11
C ASN A 42 1.25 10.23 10.12
N PRO A 43 1.58 11.15 11.04
CA PRO A 43 0.64 11.60 12.05
C PRO A 43 -0.46 12.49 11.45
N VAL A 44 -1.68 12.39 11.98
CA VAL A 44 -2.76 13.35 11.69
C VAL A 44 -2.48 14.65 12.48
N PRO A 45 -2.28 15.80 11.82
CA PRO A 45 -2.19 17.07 12.52
C PRO A 45 -3.57 17.50 13.05
N GLY A 46 -3.60 18.18 14.20
CA GLY A 46 -4.82 18.74 14.79
C GLY A 46 -5.53 17.85 15.82
N PHE A 47 -6.79 18.18 16.13
CA PHE A 47 -7.64 17.46 17.11
C PHE A 47 -6.99 17.23 18.48
N ASP A 48 -6.26 18.21 19.01
CA ASP A 48 -5.49 18.12 20.27
C ASP A 48 -4.56 16.90 20.35
N GLY A 49 -4.12 16.39 19.19
CA GLY A 49 -3.28 15.19 19.09
C GLY A 49 -4.04 13.87 19.34
N ARG A 50 -5.36 13.90 19.53
CA ARG A 50 -6.18 12.68 19.75
C ARG A 50 -6.11 11.71 18.58
N LEU A 51 -6.02 12.24 17.36
CA LEU A 51 -5.92 11.45 16.13
C LEU A 51 -4.47 11.24 15.65
N LYS A 52 -3.47 11.64 16.44
CA LYS A 52 -2.05 11.59 16.04
C LYS A 52 -1.66 10.22 15.46
N TYR A 53 -2.12 9.12 16.04
CA TYR A 53 -1.76 7.75 15.66
C TYR A 53 -2.83 7.03 14.83
N LEU A 54 -3.74 7.77 14.18
CA LEU A 54 -4.88 7.19 13.46
C LEU A 54 -4.46 6.17 12.40
N GLU A 55 -3.43 6.47 11.60
CA GLU A 55 -2.92 5.55 10.57
C GLU A 55 -2.51 4.20 11.19
N LEU A 56 -1.74 4.23 12.27
CA LEU A 56 -1.31 3.03 12.97
C LEU A 56 -2.48 2.28 13.60
N TYR A 57 -3.49 2.98 14.14
CA TYR A 57 -4.71 2.33 14.64
C TYR A 57 -5.49 1.64 13.51
N ILE A 58 -5.60 2.27 12.34
CA ILE A 58 -6.25 1.68 11.16
C ILE A 58 -5.51 0.41 10.75
N ILE A 59 -4.18 0.45 10.68
CA ILE A 59 -3.35 -0.71 10.30
C ILE A 59 -3.50 -1.84 11.33
N VAL A 60 -3.35 -1.56 12.62
CA VAL A 60 -3.42 -2.59 13.68
C VAL A 60 -4.82 -3.19 13.78
N ILE A 61 -5.85 -2.36 13.87
CA ILE A 61 -7.23 -2.84 14.04
C ILE A 61 -7.69 -3.54 12.76
N GLY A 62 -7.40 -2.96 11.59
CA GLY A 62 -7.73 -3.54 10.30
C GLY A 62 -7.07 -4.90 10.10
N ALA A 63 -5.75 -4.98 10.26
CA ALA A 63 -5.02 -6.24 10.13
C ALA A 63 -5.48 -7.28 11.16
N PHE A 64 -5.76 -6.88 12.40
CA PHE A 64 -6.25 -7.80 13.43
C PHE A 64 -7.64 -8.37 13.10
N ILE A 65 -8.59 -7.51 12.72
CA ILE A 65 -9.94 -7.94 12.36
C ILE A 65 -9.88 -8.87 11.15
N ASP A 66 -9.14 -8.50 10.11
CA ASP A 66 -9.03 -9.30 8.89
C ASP A 66 -8.34 -10.65 9.16
N MET A 67 -7.28 -10.64 9.98
CA MET A 67 -6.62 -11.87 10.44
C MET A 67 -7.61 -12.77 11.21
N CYS A 68 -8.45 -12.20 12.08
CA CYS A 68 -9.49 -12.97 12.78
C CYS A 68 -10.56 -13.52 11.83
N ILE A 69 -10.95 -12.77 10.79
CA ILE A 69 -11.91 -13.24 9.79
C ILE A 69 -11.32 -14.41 9.01
N GLU A 70 -10.11 -14.26 8.46
CA GLU A 70 -9.44 -15.32 7.69
C GLU A 70 -9.17 -16.54 8.56
N LEU A 71 -8.64 -16.36 9.78
CA LEU A 71 -8.26 -17.49 10.63
C LEU A 71 -9.45 -18.19 11.28
N LEU A 72 -10.46 -17.44 11.77
CA LEU A 72 -11.53 -18.01 12.61
C LEU A 72 -12.82 -18.22 11.82
N TYR A 73 -13.22 -17.24 11.01
CA TYR A 73 -14.50 -17.27 10.31
C TYR A 73 -14.41 -18.09 9.01
N SER A 74 -13.42 -17.81 8.15
CA SER A 74 -13.25 -18.50 6.87
C SER A 74 -12.94 -20.00 7.06
N THR A 75 -12.13 -20.35 8.06
CA THR A 75 -11.81 -21.76 8.37
C THR A 75 -12.93 -22.51 9.10
N HIS A 76 -13.99 -21.81 9.53
CA HIS A 76 -15.01 -22.34 10.44
C HIS A 76 -14.43 -23.03 11.70
N LEU A 77 -13.28 -22.56 12.19
CA LEU A 77 -12.49 -23.15 13.28
C LEU A 77 -11.99 -24.60 13.01
N LYS A 78 -12.04 -25.06 11.76
CA LYS A 78 -11.57 -26.39 11.34
C LYS A 78 -10.12 -26.34 10.91
N PHE A 79 -9.24 -26.15 11.90
CA PHE A 79 -7.79 -26.05 11.69
C PHE A 79 -7.18 -27.36 11.22
N LEU A 80 -7.57 -28.48 11.82
CA LEU A 80 -6.98 -29.79 11.54
C LEU A 80 -8.05 -30.75 11.00
N VAL A 81 -7.74 -31.42 9.90
CA VAL A 81 -8.52 -32.53 9.35
C VAL A 81 -7.59 -33.73 9.24
N ASN A 82 -7.95 -34.85 9.86
CA ASN A 82 -7.15 -36.07 9.88
C ASN A 82 -5.72 -35.89 10.42
N GLY A 83 -5.52 -35.01 11.41
CA GLY A 83 -4.22 -34.74 12.03
C GLY A 83 -3.28 -33.84 11.22
N VAL A 84 -3.72 -33.29 10.09
CA VAL A 84 -2.96 -32.36 9.25
C VAL A 84 -3.72 -31.04 9.13
N LEU A 85 -2.99 -29.94 8.90
CA LEU A 85 -3.58 -28.62 8.62
C LEU A 85 -4.54 -28.72 7.44
N ASN A 86 -5.76 -28.19 7.59
CA ASN A 86 -6.83 -28.41 6.65
C ASN A 86 -6.48 -27.85 5.25
N PRO A 87 -6.28 -28.72 4.24
CA PRO A 87 -5.87 -28.29 2.91
C PRO A 87 -6.89 -27.38 2.22
N SER A 88 -8.18 -27.49 2.58
CA SER A 88 -9.25 -26.69 1.97
C SER A 88 -9.19 -25.21 2.36
N HIS A 89 -8.48 -24.88 3.44
CA HIS A 89 -8.35 -23.52 3.98
C HIS A 89 -6.90 -23.02 4.02
N MET A 90 -6.00 -23.64 3.24
CA MET A 90 -4.58 -23.23 3.20
C MET A 90 -4.40 -21.76 2.82
N ASN A 91 -5.21 -21.27 1.87
CA ASN A 91 -5.20 -19.87 1.47
C ASN A 91 -5.52 -18.93 2.65
N ASP A 92 -6.48 -19.32 3.49
CA ASP A 92 -6.92 -18.52 4.63
C ASP A 92 -5.82 -18.47 5.71
N PHE A 93 -5.08 -19.58 5.90
CA PHE A 93 -3.91 -19.62 6.79
C PHE A 93 -2.75 -18.77 6.28
N GLU A 94 -2.46 -18.84 4.99
CA GLU A 94 -1.43 -18.03 4.35
C GLU A 94 -1.76 -16.54 4.49
N HIS A 95 -3.00 -16.14 4.16
CA HIS A 95 -3.48 -14.77 4.32
C HIS A 95 -3.40 -14.30 5.77
N SER A 96 -3.82 -15.13 6.73
CA SER A 96 -3.68 -14.83 8.16
C SER A 96 -2.21 -14.62 8.56
N GLY A 97 -1.27 -15.38 7.99
CA GLY A 97 0.17 -15.23 8.24
C GLY A 97 0.72 -13.91 7.68
N MET A 98 0.27 -13.49 6.49
CA MET A 98 0.60 -12.18 5.93
C MET A 98 0.04 -11.04 6.78
N LEU A 99 -1.24 -11.10 7.15
CA LEU A 99 -1.90 -10.08 7.96
C LEU A 99 -1.26 -9.94 9.35
N LEU A 100 -0.78 -11.06 9.93
CA LEU A 100 -0.02 -11.04 11.17
C LEU A 100 1.25 -10.17 11.05
N MET A 101 1.94 -10.16 9.91
CA MET A 101 3.14 -9.34 9.72
C MET A 101 2.81 -7.84 9.72
N PHE A 102 1.71 -7.44 9.07
CA PHE A 102 1.22 -6.06 9.11
C PHE A 102 0.74 -5.65 10.51
N PHE A 103 0.10 -6.57 11.24
CA PHE A 103 -0.29 -6.36 12.63
C PHE A 103 0.93 -6.15 13.54
N ILE A 104 1.96 -7.00 13.41
CA ILE A 104 3.22 -6.86 14.16
C ILE A 104 3.88 -5.52 13.86
N PHE A 105 3.97 -5.13 12.58
CA PHE A 105 4.48 -3.82 12.19
C PHE A 105 3.73 -2.69 12.91
N GLY A 106 2.40 -2.67 12.81
CA GLY A 106 1.58 -1.61 13.41
C GLY A 106 1.72 -1.56 14.93
N LEU A 107 1.77 -2.71 15.61
CA LEU A 107 1.99 -2.77 17.05
C LEU A 107 3.37 -2.26 17.45
N VAL A 108 4.43 -2.70 16.76
CA VAL A 108 5.81 -2.28 17.05
C VAL A 108 5.96 -0.78 16.81
N ALA A 109 5.38 -0.24 15.74
CA ALA A 109 5.35 1.20 15.49
C ALA A 109 4.60 1.95 16.59
N LEU A 110 3.41 1.50 17.02
CA LEU A 110 2.67 2.11 18.13
C LEU A 110 3.45 2.09 19.43
N LEU A 111 4.05 0.94 19.78
CA LEU A 111 4.83 0.78 21.00
C LEU A 111 6.06 1.69 20.99
N SER A 112 6.76 1.78 19.86
CA SER A 112 7.90 2.69 19.67
C SER A 112 7.51 4.15 19.89
N GLN A 113 6.29 4.54 19.50
CA GLN A 113 5.82 5.92 19.59
C GLN A 113 5.16 6.28 20.93
N LYS A 114 4.60 5.30 21.64
CA LYS A 114 3.86 5.51 22.91
C LYS A 114 4.72 5.22 24.14
N THR A 115 5.74 4.39 24.01
CA THR A 115 6.53 3.91 25.14
C THR A 115 7.99 4.32 25.02
N ARG A 116 8.68 4.41 26.16
CA ARG A 116 10.14 4.59 26.18
C ARG A 116 10.91 3.26 26.12
N PHE A 117 10.19 2.13 26.16
CA PHE A 117 10.80 0.81 26.26
C PHE A 117 11.39 0.32 24.94
N LEU A 118 10.86 0.79 23.80
CA LEU A 118 11.28 0.33 22.48
C LEU A 118 11.48 1.51 21.51
N PRO A 119 12.41 2.46 21.76
CA PRO A 119 12.62 3.61 20.88
C PRO A 119 13.35 3.16 19.60
N LEU A 120 12.59 2.69 18.62
CA LEU A 120 13.17 2.23 17.36
C LEU A 120 13.46 3.41 16.43
N PRO A 121 14.64 3.44 15.79
CA PRO A 121 14.91 4.40 14.74
C PRO A 121 13.98 4.14 13.55
N GLU A 122 13.67 5.20 12.81
CA GLU A 122 12.76 5.13 11.65
C GLU A 122 13.20 4.07 10.62
N GLY A 123 14.52 3.96 10.36
CA GLY A 123 15.05 2.95 9.46
C GLY A 123 14.77 1.50 9.91
N ALA A 124 14.68 1.23 11.22
CA ALA A 124 14.28 -0.09 11.69
C ALA A 124 12.80 -0.35 11.43
N LEU A 125 11.94 0.66 11.62
CA LEU A 125 10.52 0.55 11.25
C LEU A 125 10.35 0.37 9.73
N CYS A 126 11.19 1.00 8.89
CA CYS A 126 11.22 0.79 7.44
C CYS A 126 11.50 -0.68 7.09
N LEU A 127 12.46 -1.32 7.76
CA LEU A 127 12.78 -2.73 7.53
C LEU A 127 11.69 -3.67 8.06
N ILE A 128 11.02 -3.31 9.15
CA ILE A 128 9.89 -4.09 9.68
C ILE A 128 8.73 -4.06 8.69
N VAL A 129 8.31 -2.89 8.21
CA VAL A 129 7.23 -2.80 7.19
C VAL A 129 7.66 -3.45 5.87
N SER A 130 8.93 -3.33 5.49
CA SER A 130 9.48 -4.04 4.33
C SER A 130 9.36 -5.56 4.46
N SER A 131 9.56 -6.11 5.67
CA SER A 131 9.37 -7.55 5.90
C SER A 131 7.89 -7.97 5.80
N ALA A 132 6.95 -7.10 6.18
CA ALA A 132 5.52 -7.34 5.96
C ALA A 132 5.16 -7.33 4.47
N PHE A 133 5.64 -6.33 3.70
CA PHE A 133 5.50 -6.32 2.24
C PHE A 133 6.21 -7.49 1.56
N CYS A 134 7.33 -7.98 2.11
CA CYS A 134 8.02 -9.15 1.59
C CYS A 134 7.20 -10.44 1.83
N ALA A 135 6.57 -10.58 3.00
CA ALA A 135 5.65 -11.68 3.27
C ALA A 135 4.44 -11.64 2.32
N GLU A 136 3.86 -10.46 2.09
CA GLU A 136 2.82 -10.24 1.08
C GLU A 136 3.29 -10.63 -0.32
N TYR A 137 4.45 -10.14 -0.75
CA TYR A 137 5.04 -10.44 -2.05
C TYR A 137 5.20 -11.94 -2.27
N LEU A 138 5.81 -12.65 -1.30
CA LEU A 138 6.07 -14.08 -1.41
C LEU A 138 4.78 -14.87 -1.49
N LEU A 139 3.80 -14.55 -0.64
CA LEU A 139 2.50 -15.20 -0.67
C LEU A 139 1.82 -15.00 -2.02
N PHE A 140 1.70 -13.75 -2.48
CA PHE A 140 1.05 -13.48 -3.76
C PHE A 140 1.83 -14.02 -4.94
N TYR A 141 3.16 -14.10 -4.88
CA TYR A 141 3.96 -14.73 -5.92
C TYR A 141 3.63 -16.23 -6.04
N PHE A 142 3.67 -16.98 -4.94
CA PHE A 142 3.33 -18.40 -4.97
C PHE A 142 1.84 -18.64 -5.28
N HIS A 143 0.94 -17.77 -4.79
CA HIS A 143 -0.47 -17.82 -5.15
C HIS A 143 -0.68 -17.53 -6.64
N SER A 144 -0.01 -16.51 -7.18
CA SER A 144 -0.08 -16.13 -8.59
C SER A 144 0.47 -17.22 -9.50
N THR A 145 1.47 -17.99 -9.08
CA THR A 145 1.97 -19.13 -9.87
C THR A 145 0.97 -20.29 -9.97
N ASN A 146 -0.02 -20.35 -9.08
CA ASN A 146 -1.12 -21.32 -9.18
C ASN A 146 -2.17 -20.90 -10.22
N HIS A 147 -2.24 -19.61 -10.55
CA HIS A 147 -3.13 -19.07 -11.58
C HIS A 147 -2.46 -19.10 -12.95
N LYS A 148 -3.23 -19.41 -13.99
CA LYS A 148 -2.77 -19.42 -15.39
C LYS A 148 -3.61 -18.47 -16.24
N GLY A 149 -3.04 -18.03 -17.36
CA GLY A 149 -3.71 -17.11 -18.28
C GLY A 149 -3.97 -15.74 -17.67
N LEU A 150 -5.12 -15.17 -17.98
CA LEU A 150 -5.45 -13.77 -17.64
C LEU A 150 -5.42 -13.47 -16.14
N GLU A 151 -5.96 -14.35 -15.31
CA GLU A 151 -5.96 -14.17 -13.85
C GLU A 151 -4.54 -14.12 -13.29
N GLY A 152 -3.68 -15.04 -13.74
CA GLY A 152 -2.27 -15.05 -13.37
C GLY A 152 -1.54 -13.80 -13.80
N TYR A 153 -1.87 -13.23 -14.97
CA TYR A 153 -1.24 -12.00 -15.46
C TYR A 153 -1.56 -10.77 -14.58
N TYR A 154 -2.82 -10.58 -14.18
CA TYR A 154 -3.20 -9.49 -13.28
C TYR A 154 -2.55 -9.62 -11.90
N HIS A 155 -2.52 -10.85 -11.35
CA HIS A 155 -1.85 -11.10 -10.06
C HIS A 155 -0.33 -10.93 -10.17
N PHE A 156 0.28 -11.26 -11.30
CA PHE A 156 1.70 -11.00 -11.53
C PHE A 156 2.02 -9.50 -11.51
N LEU A 157 1.20 -8.67 -12.15
CA LEU A 157 1.35 -7.21 -12.09
C LEU A 157 1.17 -6.68 -10.65
N LEU A 158 0.27 -7.26 -9.85
CA LEU A 158 0.13 -6.95 -8.42
C LEU A 158 1.43 -7.25 -7.66
N VAL A 159 2.02 -8.42 -7.89
CA VAL A 159 3.29 -8.83 -7.27
C VAL A 159 4.43 -7.85 -7.59
N LEU A 160 4.50 -7.34 -8.83
CA LEU A 160 5.48 -6.32 -9.20
C LEU A 160 5.28 -5.01 -8.41
N LEU A 161 4.03 -4.56 -8.22
CA LEU A 161 3.72 -3.37 -7.44
C LEU A 161 4.08 -3.54 -5.96
N ILE A 162 3.80 -4.70 -5.36
CA ILE A 162 4.23 -5.03 -4.00
C ILE A 162 5.77 -5.03 -3.92
N GLY A 163 6.45 -5.53 -4.95
CA GLY A 163 7.91 -5.47 -5.07
C GLY A 163 8.45 -4.03 -5.04
N LEU A 164 7.73 -3.06 -5.63
CA LEU A 164 8.07 -1.64 -5.53
C LEU A 164 7.87 -1.09 -4.11
N CYS A 165 6.85 -1.55 -3.37
CA CYS A 165 6.69 -1.24 -1.94
C CYS A 165 7.86 -1.78 -1.11
N VAL A 166 8.28 -3.03 -1.33
CA VAL A 166 9.47 -3.61 -0.67
C VAL A 166 10.71 -2.77 -0.99
N LEU A 167 10.96 -2.48 -2.28
CA LEU A 167 12.15 -1.75 -2.70
C LEU A 167 12.18 -0.33 -2.12
N SER A 168 11.08 0.42 -2.24
CA SER A 168 11.00 1.80 -1.76
C SER A 168 11.15 1.90 -0.24
N THR A 169 10.61 0.95 0.54
CA THR A 169 10.78 0.91 2.00
C THR A 169 12.20 0.55 2.42
N VAL A 170 12.88 -0.40 1.74
CA VAL A 170 14.30 -0.70 1.97
C VAL A 170 15.18 0.51 1.65
N VAL A 171 14.98 1.12 0.48
CA VAL A 171 15.72 2.32 0.08
C VAL A 171 15.43 3.48 1.04
N GLY A 172 14.22 3.58 1.57
CA GLY A 172 13.85 4.56 2.61
C GLY A 172 14.63 4.37 3.90
N ALA A 173 14.93 3.13 4.29
CA ALA A 173 15.80 2.83 5.42
C ALA A 173 17.25 3.28 5.17
N LEU A 174 17.75 3.09 3.94
CA LEU A 174 19.11 3.44 3.54
C LEU A 174 19.31 4.95 3.33
N PHE A 175 18.27 5.65 2.84
CA PHE A 175 18.29 7.07 2.53
C PHE A 175 17.19 7.82 3.30
N PRO A 176 17.30 7.93 4.64
CA PRO A 176 16.23 8.42 5.51
C PRO A 176 15.90 9.91 5.37
N SER A 177 16.63 10.67 4.54
CA SER A 177 16.35 12.09 4.25
C SER A 177 15.87 12.32 2.81
N SER A 178 15.61 11.25 2.04
CA SER A 178 15.28 11.36 0.62
C SER A 178 13.76 11.49 0.41
N PHE A 179 13.32 12.70 0.04
CA PHE A 179 11.93 12.95 -0.33
C PHE A 179 11.45 12.11 -1.52
N PRO A 180 12.20 11.96 -2.63
CA PRO A 180 11.75 11.15 -3.76
C PRO A 180 11.48 9.69 -3.38
N VAL A 181 12.28 9.12 -2.49
CA VAL A 181 12.11 7.73 -2.04
C VAL A 181 10.82 7.55 -1.25
N ASP A 182 10.56 8.50 -0.35
CA ASP A 182 9.35 8.50 0.48
C ASP A 182 8.08 8.72 -0.36
N LEU A 183 8.12 9.64 -1.32
CA LEU A 183 7.03 9.86 -2.27
C LEU A 183 6.80 8.62 -3.14
N CYS A 184 7.86 7.98 -3.63
CA CYS A 184 7.77 6.72 -4.37
C CYS A 184 7.13 5.61 -3.54
N CYS A 185 7.41 5.53 -2.23
CA CYS A 185 6.75 4.58 -1.33
C CYS A 185 5.23 4.82 -1.28
N GLY A 186 4.79 6.07 -1.05
CA GLY A 186 3.37 6.42 -1.07
C GLY A 186 2.70 6.13 -2.43
N ILE A 187 3.39 6.43 -3.54
CA ILE A 187 2.90 6.14 -4.90
C ILE A 187 2.77 4.63 -5.13
N ALA A 188 3.77 3.83 -4.73
CA ALA A 188 3.74 2.38 -4.88
C ALA A 188 2.57 1.75 -4.10
N ILE A 189 2.37 2.16 -2.85
CA ILE A 189 1.24 1.70 -2.01
C ILE A 189 -0.11 2.11 -2.64
N THR A 190 -0.20 3.34 -3.17
CA THR A 190 -1.39 3.83 -3.87
C THR A 190 -1.69 2.98 -5.11
N LEU A 191 -0.68 2.69 -5.92
CA LEU A 191 -0.81 1.86 -7.12
C LEU A 191 -1.19 0.42 -6.76
N GLN A 192 -0.59 -0.16 -5.73
CA GLN A 192 -0.98 -1.47 -5.19
C GLN A 192 -2.47 -1.50 -4.85
N GLY A 193 -2.97 -0.50 -4.10
CA GLY A 193 -4.39 -0.36 -3.77
C GLY A 193 -5.29 -0.23 -5.00
N LEU A 194 -4.95 0.65 -5.95
CA LEU A 194 -5.69 0.80 -7.21
C LEU A 194 -5.68 -0.47 -8.06
N TRP A 195 -4.59 -1.23 -8.04
CA TRP A 195 -4.47 -2.45 -8.82
C TRP A 195 -5.31 -3.60 -8.26
N PHE A 196 -5.47 -3.68 -6.93
CA PHE A 196 -6.47 -4.54 -6.31
C PHE A 196 -7.87 -4.22 -6.82
N TYR A 197 -8.25 -2.93 -6.87
CA TYR A 197 -9.52 -2.49 -7.46
C TYR A 197 -9.61 -2.89 -8.93
N GLN A 198 -8.59 -2.61 -9.74
CA GLN A 198 -8.57 -2.94 -11.15
C GLN A 198 -8.77 -4.45 -11.38
N THR A 199 -8.11 -5.27 -10.58
CA THR A 199 -8.23 -6.73 -10.60
C THR A 199 -9.64 -7.17 -10.19
N ALA A 200 -10.22 -6.56 -9.14
CA ALA A 200 -11.59 -6.84 -8.69
C ALA A 200 -12.61 -6.59 -9.80
N PHE A 201 -12.57 -5.41 -10.40
CA PHE A 201 -13.53 -4.99 -11.43
C PHE A 201 -13.35 -5.74 -12.75
N THR A 202 -12.11 -6.06 -13.12
CA THR A 202 -11.82 -6.74 -14.40
C THR A 202 -12.07 -8.23 -14.34
N LEU A 203 -11.61 -8.91 -13.28
CA LEU A 203 -11.72 -10.37 -13.20
C LEU A 203 -13.00 -10.85 -12.51
N TYR A 204 -13.54 -10.09 -11.56
CA TYR A 204 -14.69 -10.51 -10.75
C TYR A 204 -15.85 -9.52 -10.81
N GLY A 205 -15.80 -8.56 -11.74
CA GLY A 205 -16.75 -7.48 -11.86
C GLY A 205 -17.21 -7.28 -13.31
N PRO A 206 -17.79 -6.10 -13.61
CA PRO A 206 -18.42 -5.84 -14.90
C PRO A 206 -17.45 -5.56 -16.04
N MET A 207 -16.13 -5.46 -15.79
CA MET A 207 -15.12 -5.07 -16.78
C MET A 207 -14.41 -6.27 -17.43
N MET A 208 -15.02 -7.45 -17.37
CA MET A 208 -14.45 -8.67 -17.94
C MET A 208 -14.17 -8.50 -19.45
N PRO A 209 -12.94 -8.81 -19.94
CA PRO A 209 -12.63 -8.68 -21.35
C PRO A 209 -13.49 -9.61 -22.20
N GLU A 210 -13.87 -9.13 -23.39
CA GLU A 210 -14.59 -9.93 -24.39
C GLU A 210 -13.85 -11.24 -24.68
N GLY A 211 -14.58 -12.35 -24.64
CA GLY A 211 -14.00 -13.67 -24.87
C GLY A 211 -13.41 -14.34 -23.61
N CYS A 212 -13.49 -13.70 -22.43
CA CYS A 212 -13.17 -14.32 -21.15
C CYS A 212 -14.40 -14.38 -20.25
N GLN A 213 -14.47 -15.39 -19.38
CA GLN A 213 -15.56 -15.62 -18.46
C GLN A 213 -15.06 -16.23 -17.14
N LEU A 214 -15.71 -15.86 -16.03
CA LEU A 214 -15.56 -16.52 -14.74
C LEU A 214 -16.46 -17.76 -14.71
N LYS A 215 -15.88 -18.95 -14.74
CA LYS A 215 -16.59 -20.24 -14.67
C LYS A 215 -16.07 -21.03 -13.47
N GLU A 216 -16.97 -21.45 -12.57
CA GLU A 216 -16.62 -22.30 -11.41
C GLU A 216 -15.43 -21.75 -10.58
N ASN A 217 -15.40 -20.43 -10.33
CA ASN A 217 -14.32 -19.70 -9.64
C ASN A 217 -12.95 -19.70 -10.36
N GLN A 218 -12.91 -19.96 -11.66
CA GLN A 218 -11.71 -19.82 -12.48
C GLN A 218 -11.96 -18.90 -13.67
N ILE A 219 -11.01 -18.02 -13.97
CA ILE A 219 -11.07 -17.20 -15.18
C ILE A 219 -10.61 -18.05 -16.37
N SER A 220 -11.47 -18.20 -17.37
CA SER A 220 -11.17 -18.93 -18.60
C SER A 220 -11.47 -18.06 -19.81
N CYS A 221 -10.56 -18.04 -20.78
CA CYS A 221 -10.74 -17.36 -22.05
C CYS A 221 -11.00 -18.37 -23.18
N HIS A 222 -11.92 -18.05 -24.10
CA HIS A 222 -12.36 -18.93 -25.18
C HIS A 222 -11.25 -19.24 -26.19
N SER A 223 -10.33 -18.30 -26.41
CA SER A 223 -9.20 -18.44 -27.33
C SER A 223 -7.95 -17.77 -26.76
N LYS A 224 -6.79 -18.17 -27.27
CA LYS A 224 -5.51 -17.53 -26.90
C LYS A 224 -5.48 -16.05 -27.29
N ASP A 225 -6.12 -15.68 -28.40
CA ASP A 225 -6.23 -14.28 -28.82
C ASP A 225 -7.03 -13.42 -27.82
N SER A 226 -8.09 -14.00 -27.22
CA SER A 226 -8.89 -13.31 -26.18
C SER A 226 -8.07 -13.09 -24.91
N GLU A 227 -7.26 -14.08 -24.54
CA GLU A 227 -6.32 -13.97 -23.41
C GLU A 227 -5.28 -12.87 -23.66
N VAL A 228 -4.61 -12.89 -24.82
CA VAL A 228 -3.61 -11.88 -25.19
C VAL A 228 -4.22 -10.47 -25.24
N ARG A 229 -5.46 -10.33 -25.74
CA ARG A 229 -6.19 -9.06 -25.70
C ARG A 229 -6.45 -8.60 -24.26
N GLY A 230 -6.81 -9.51 -23.38
CA GLY A 230 -6.98 -9.23 -21.94
C GLY A 230 -5.68 -8.81 -21.26
N GLU A 231 -4.56 -9.45 -21.58
CA GLU A 231 -3.23 -9.09 -21.07
C GLU A 231 -2.78 -7.72 -21.58
N LEU A 232 -3.02 -7.41 -22.87
CA LEU A 232 -2.76 -6.08 -23.43
C LEU A 232 -3.60 -5.00 -22.74
N LEU A 233 -4.87 -5.30 -22.47
CA LEU A 233 -5.75 -4.40 -21.71
C LEU A 233 -5.20 -4.17 -20.30
N ALA A 234 -4.68 -5.20 -19.63
CA ALA A 234 -4.07 -5.08 -18.30
C ALA A 234 -2.88 -4.12 -18.32
N ASN A 235 -1.99 -4.24 -19.31
CA ASN A 235 -0.87 -3.31 -19.48
C ASN A 235 -1.35 -1.87 -19.70
N PHE A 236 -2.33 -1.68 -20.57
CA PHE A 236 -2.90 -0.36 -20.81
C PHE A 236 -3.51 0.24 -19.54
N GLN A 237 -4.29 -0.53 -18.79
CA GLN A 237 -4.84 -0.11 -17.50
C GLN A 237 -3.74 0.28 -16.51
N LEU A 238 -2.66 -0.52 -16.42
CA LEU A 238 -1.53 -0.21 -15.56
C LEU A 238 -0.88 1.12 -15.93
N PHE A 239 -0.61 1.35 -17.22
CA PHE A 239 -0.04 2.63 -17.68
C PHE A 239 -0.94 3.82 -17.38
N VAL A 240 -2.26 3.67 -17.57
CA VAL A 240 -3.24 4.72 -17.23
C VAL A 240 -3.24 5.02 -15.73
N LEU A 241 -3.21 3.99 -14.88
CA LEU A 241 -3.15 4.16 -13.42
C LEU A 241 -1.84 4.83 -12.98
N VAL A 242 -0.70 4.39 -13.51
CA VAL A 242 0.61 5.00 -13.24
C VAL A 242 0.61 6.47 -13.63
N LEU A 243 0.17 6.79 -14.86
CA LEU A 243 0.09 8.17 -15.32
C LEU A 243 -0.85 9.01 -14.45
N GLY A 244 -2.03 8.48 -14.12
CA GLY A 244 -3.02 9.14 -13.28
C GLY A 244 -2.48 9.47 -11.89
N VAL A 245 -1.81 8.51 -11.23
CA VAL A 245 -1.20 8.72 -9.91
C VAL A 245 -0.05 9.73 -9.98
N LEU A 246 0.79 9.69 -11.01
CA LEU A 246 1.87 10.66 -11.19
C LEU A 246 1.33 12.09 -11.41
N VAL A 247 0.34 12.25 -12.29
CA VAL A 247 -0.32 13.55 -12.52
C VAL A 247 -0.97 14.05 -11.23
N ALA A 248 -1.64 13.18 -10.48
CA ALA A 248 -2.25 13.54 -9.20
C ALA A 248 -1.19 13.94 -8.15
N ALA A 249 -0.06 13.24 -8.08
CA ALA A 249 1.04 13.57 -7.17
C ALA A 249 1.67 14.93 -7.51
N VAL A 250 1.92 15.20 -8.81
CA VAL A 250 2.46 16.50 -9.27
C VAL A 250 1.46 17.62 -9.03
N GLY A 251 0.17 17.40 -9.34
CA GLY A 251 -0.89 18.37 -9.06
C GLY A 251 -1.03 18.66 -7.56
N SER A 252 -0.95 17.63 -6.72
CA SER A 252 -0.97 17.76 -5.26
C SER A 252 0.25 18.52 -4.75
N PHE A 253 1.44 18.27 -5.30
CA PHE A 253 2.65 19.03 -4.99
C PHE A 253 2.46 20.51 -5.30
N GLY A 254 1.98 20.86 -6.50
CA GLY A 254 1.70 22.24 -6.88
C GLY A 254 0.67 22.92 -5.97
N PHE A 255 -0.40 22.21 -5.61
CA PHE A 255 -1.40 22.69 -4.67
C PHE A 255 -0.80 22.95 -3.28
N VAL A 256 -0.08 21.99 -2.71
CA VAL A 256 0.57 22.12 -1.39
C VAL A 256 1.60 23.25 -1.40
N ALA A 257 2.43 23.36 -2.43
CA ALA A 257 3.38 24.45 -2.60
C ALA A 257 2.68 25.83 -2.61
N SER A 258 1.55 25.96 -3.31
CA SER A 258 0.79 27.22 -3.34
C SER A 258 0.19 27.62 -1.99
N ARG A 259 -0.15 26.63 -1.14
CA ARG A 259 -0.79 26.86 0.16
C ARG A 259 0.20 27.04 1.31
N TYR A 260 1.31 26.29 1.29
CA TYR A 260 2.23 26.19 2.42
C TYR A 260 3.64 26.74 2.12
N GLY A 261 3.99 27.00 0.86
CA GLY A 261 5.34 27.42 0.44
C GLY A 261 5.72 28.88 0.76
N HIS A 262 4.79 29.72 1.25
CA HIS A 262 5.05 31.14 1.48
C HIS A 262 5.72 31.49 2.83
N SER A 263 5.93 30.54 3.74
CA SER A 263 6.43 30.86 5.08
C SER A 263 7.92 31.20 5.16
N GLU A 264 8.77 30.81 4.21
CA GLU A 264 10.20 31.18 4.21
C GLU A 264 10.56 32.37 3.30
N LEU A 265 9.73 32.71 2.30
CA LEU A 265 10.00 33.86 1.42
C LEU A 265 9.66 35.21 2.07
N GLY A 266 8.74 35.23 3.03
CA GLY A 266 8.37 36.43 3.78
C GLY A 266 9.42 36.89 4.78
N SER A 267 10.18 35.96 5.39
CA SER A 267 11.22 36.33 6.36
C SER A 267 12.48 36.88 5.68
N LEU A 268 12.83 36.39 4.49
CA LEU A 268 13.94 36.95 3.70
C LEU A 268 13.65 38.37 3.20
N HIS A 269 12.40 38.69 2.85
CA HIS A 269 12.01 40.06 2.50
C HIS A 269 11.92 41.00 3.73
N ALA A 270 11.53 40.48 4.91
CA ALA A 270 11.51 41.26 6.14
C ALA A 270 12.94 41.59 6.61
N VAL A 271 13.87 40.63 6.56
CA VAL A 271 15.28 40.83 6.92
C VAL A 271 16.00 41.77 5.94
N HIS A 272 15.66 41.72 4.64
CA HIS A 272 16.22 42.66 3.66
C HIS A 272 15.56 44.07 3.72
N GLY A 273 14.40 44.19 4.36
CA GLY A 273 13.75 45.48 4.63
C GLY A 273 14.36 46.23 5.81
N GLU A 274 14.81 45.52 6.85
CA GLU A 274 15.46 46.13 8.03
C GLU A 274 16.93 46.51 7.78
N ILE A 275 17.66 45.76 6.95
CA ILE A 275 19.07 46.06 6.61
C ILE A 275 19.21 47.30 5.71
N ASN A 276 18.14 47.73 5.03
CA ASN A 276 18.14 48.92 4.17
C ASN A 276 17.59 50.19 4.89
N GLN A 277 17.44 50.15 6.22
CA GLN A 277 17.00 51.29 7.05
C GLN A 277 18.02 51.72 8.13
N GLU A 278 19.21 51.12 8.17
CA GLU A 278 20.39 51.64 8.89
C GLU A 278 21.44 52.18 7.91
#